data_AF-M2NKW8-F1
#
_entry.id   AF-M2NKW8-F1
#
_cell.length_a   1.000
_cell.length_b   1.000
_cell.length_c   1.000
_cell.angle_alpha   90.00
_cell.angle_beta   90.00
_cell.angle_gamma   90.00
#
_symmetry.space_group_name_H-M   'P 1'
#
loop_
_entity.id
_entity.type
_entity.pdbx_description
1 polymer ?
#
loop_
_entity_poly.entity_id
_entity_poly.type
_entity_poly.pdbx_seq_one_letter_code
_entity_poly.pdbx_strand_id
1 'polypeptide(L)'
;MSEGVRARSRSLLSDDLKAALKPAPPPSIPANMNTTEPKNPLKKPIHPAAIHFPIAFIGLAVGLDILHAISGNLPAAIANNVPVATDLTRASYFLLSLGLLTSIPAVITGVGEAKKAIDKQGLYEKDGKTIKQKFKGVIAHAIVNDIVILVMAYVWYARRSAATKTLAGKMGLGSALMGGLQLFGANIGGSLTYNYGFGMAIGSGGKKAQ
;
A
#
# COMPACT_ATOMS: atom_id res chain seq x y z
N MET A 1 8.10 26.74 81.55
CA MET A 1 7.55 26.64 80.18
C MET A 1 8.60 25.94 79.33
N SER A 2 8.23 24.80 78.73
CA SER A 2 9.15 23.84 78.10
C SER A 2 9.47 24.23 76.67
N GLU A 3 10.75 24.48 76.34
CA GLU A 3 11.22 24.64 74.95
C GLU A 3 11.43 23.27 74.31
N GLY A 4 10.64 23.00 73.27
CA GLY A 4 10.74 21.78 72.46
C GLY A 4 11.80 21.91 71.37
N VAL A 5 12.83 21.06 71.43
CA VAL A 5 13.85 20.92 70.39
C VAL A 5 13.27 20.11 69.21
N ARG A 6 13.02 20.76 68.07
CA ARG A 6 12.66 20.08 66.81
C ARG A 6 13.90 19.51 66.14
N ALA A 7 13.93 18.17 66.01
CA ALA A 7 14.92 17.45 65.21
C ALA A 7 14.76 17.77 63.71
N ARG A 8 15.84 18.19 63.04
CA ARG A 8 15.90 18.36 61.58
C ARG A 8 16.09 17.00 60.91
N SER A 9 15.11 16.57 60.11
CA SER A 9 15.25 15.43 59.20
C SER A 9 16.40 15.68 58.22
N ARG A 10 17.46 14.87 58.32
CA ARG A 10 18.50 14.78 57.29
C ARG A 10 17.93 13.98 56.12
N SER A 11 18.02 14.54 54.92
CA SER A 11 17.70 13.87 53.66
C SER A 11 18.53 12.60 53.51
N LEU A 12 17.85 11.46 53.34
CA LEU A 12 18.45 10.12 53.20
C LEU A 12 18.93 9.81 51.77
N LEU A 13 18.91 10.79 50.85
CA LEU A 13 19.51 10.58 49.54
C LEU A 13 21.03 10.62 49.67
N SER A 14 21.66 9.45 49.55
CA SER A 14 23.11 9.32 49.39
C SER A 14 23.58 10.17 48.22
N ASP A 15 24.76 10.77 48.36
CA ASP A 15 25.31 11.63 47.32
C ASP A 15 25.55 10.88 46.00
N ASP A 16 25.69 9.55 46.07
CA ASP A 16 25.74 8.66 44.91
C ASP A 16 24.43 8.68 44.09
N LEU A 17 23.26 8.77 44.75
CA LEU A 17 21.97 8.82 44.05
C LEU A 17 21.77 10.18 43.36
N LYS A 18 22.30 11.26 43.94
CA LYS A 18 22.31 12.58 43.31
C LYS A 18 23.28 12.64 42.12
N ALA A 19 24.39 11.91 42.17
CA ALA A 19 25.33 11.81 41.06
C ALA A 19 24.75 11.02 39.88
N ALA A 20 24.00 9.93 40.15
CA ALA A 20 23.34 9.12 39.13
C ALA A 20 22.14 9.84 38.44
N LEU A 21 21.56 10.85 39.10
CA LEU A 21 20.47 11.68 38.56
C LEU A 21 20.95 12.91 37.77
N LYS A 22 22.27 13.09 37.56
CA LYS A 22 22.75 14.14 36.66
C LYS A 22 22.28 13.82 35.24
N PRO A 23 21.45 14.68 34.62
CA PRO A 23 21.00 14.46 33.25
C PRO A 23 22.23 14.42 32.33
N ALA A 24 22.25 13.44 31.43
CA ALA A 24 23.29 13.33 30.43
C ALA A 24 23.42 14.65 29.66
N PRO A 25 24.65 15.10 29.34
CA PRO A 25 24.83 16.31 28.55
C PRO A 25 24.05 16.16 27.23
N PRO A 26 23.36 17.22 26.79
CA PRO A 26 22.59 17.17 25.56
C PRO A 26 23.52 16.78 24.40
N PRO A 27 23.05 15.95 23.46
CA PRO A 27 23.85 15.56 22.30
C PRO A 27 24.29 16.84 21.57
N SER A 28 25.60 16.99 21.37
CA SER A 28 26.17 18.08 20.60
C SER A 28 25.64 17.97 19.17
N ILE A 29 24.68 18.82 18.81
CA ILE A 29 24.22 18.95 17.44
C ILE A 29 25.35 19.63 16.68
N PRO A 30 26.02 18.98 15.71
CA PRO A 30 27.00 19.65 14.89
C PRO A 30 26.30 20.77 14.12
N ALA A 31 26.65 22.01 14.45
CA ALA A 31 26.21 23.21 13.76
C ALA A 31 26.93 23.32 12.41
N ASN A 32 26.64 22.43 11.47
CA ASN A 32 26.96 22.65 10.07
C ASN A 32 26.10 21.79 9.15
N MET A 33 24.98 22.35 8.70
CA MET A 33 24.35 21.94 7.45
C MET A 33 23.89 23.21 6.71
N ASN A 34 24.87 24.01 6.29
CA ASN A 34 24.69 24.89 5.14
C ASN A 34 24.80 24.01 3.88
N THR A 35 23.74 23.29 3.54
CA THR A 35 23.56 22.71 2.21
C THR A 35 22.53 23.55 1.47
N THR A 36 23.03 24.51 0.71
CA THR A 36 22.32 25.22 -0.36
C THR A 36 22.02 24.29 -1.55
N GLU A 37 21.57 23.06 -1.29
CA GLU A 37 20.90 22.32 -2.35
C GLU A 37 19.58 23.03 -2.64
N PRO A 38 19.27 23.39 -3.89
CA PRO A 38 17.93 23.82 -4.22
C PRO A 38 16.99 22.70 -3.79
N LYS A 39 16.10 22.99 -2.83
CA LYS A 39 14.99 22.12 -2.44
C LYS A 39 14.20 21.86 -3.72
N ASN A 40 14.56 20.80 -4.43
CA ASN A 40 13.88 20.38 -5.63
C ASN A 40 12.44 20.10 -5.17
N PRO A 41 11.45 20.89 -5.58
CA PRO A 41 10.14 20.92 -4.95
C PRO A 41 9.56 19.51 -5.03
N LEU A 42 9.55 18.85 -3.87
CA LEU A 42 8.96 17.55 -3.57
C LEU A 42 8.44 16.81 -4.81
N LYS A 43 9.33 16.06 -5.48
CA LYS A 43 8.91 15.07 -6.48
C LYS A 43 8.16 13.98 -5.71
N LYS A 44 6.87 14.20 -5.50
CA LYS A 44 5.99 13.32 -4.71
C LYS A 44 5.99 11.94 -5.38
N PRO A 45 6.00 10.85 -4.60
CA PRO A 45 5.84 9.51 -5.13
C PRO A 45 4.54 9.44 -5.95
N ILE A 46 4.66 8.97 -7.18
CA ILE A 46 3.56 8.94 -8.15
C ILE A 46 2.84 7.58 -8.06
N HIS A 47 3.54 6.52 -7.64
CA HIS A 47 3.00 5.18 -7.60
C HIS A 47 1.74 5.06 -6.73
N PRO A 48 1.66 5.67 -5.51
CA PRO A 48 0.45 5.63 -4.72
C PRO A 48 -0.75 6.24 -5.43
N ALA A 49 -0.57 7.28 -6.25
CA ALA A 49 -1.68 7.82 -7.04
C ALA A 49 -2.03 6.90 -8.22
N ALA A 50 -1.01 6.36 -8.91
CA ALA A 50 -1.19 5.55 -10.10
C ALA A 50 -1.91 4.21 -9.84
N ILE A 51 -1.74 3.60 -8.66
CA ILE A 51 -2.36 2.30 -8.34
C ILE A 51 -3.87 2.35 -8.11
N HIS A 52 -4.45 3.52 -7.82
CA HIS A 52 -5.89 3.61 -7.53
C HIS A 52 -6.75 3.36 -8.78
N PHE A 53 -6.27 3.77 -9.95
CA PHE A 53 -6.99 3.59 -11.21
C PHE A 53 -7.20 2.11 -11.56
N PRO A 54 -6.16 1.25 -11.65
CA PRO A 54 -6.36 -0.15 -11.95
C PRO A 54 -7.18 -0.85 -10.86
N ILE A 55 -6.97 -0.54 -9.58
CA ILE A 55 -7.77 -1.10 -8.48
C ILE A 55 -9.26 -0.76 -8.66
N ALA A 56 -9.59 0.51 -8.92
CA ALA A 56 -10.96 0.95 -9.07
C ALA A 56 -11.63 0.33 -10.31
N PHE A 57 -10.96 0.38 -11.47
CA PHE A 57 -11.54 -0.11 -12.72
C PHE A 57 -11.66 -1.64 -12.77
N ILE A 58 -10.63 -2.38 -12.35
CA ILE A 58 -10.69 -3.84 -12.26
C ILE A 58 -11.70 -4.25 -11.18
N GLY A 59 -11.69 -3.61 -10.02
CA GLY A 59 -12.63 -3.87 -8.95
C GLY A 59 -14.08 -3.66 -9.38
N LEU A 60 -14.37 -2.57 -10.09
CA LEU A 60 -15.71 -2.31 -10.61
C LEU A 60 -16.11 -3.32 -11.69
N ALA A 61 -15.20 -3.67 -12.61
CA ALA A 61 -15.46 -4.70 -13.62
C ALA A 61 -15.81 -6.06 -12.98
N VAL A 62 -15.04 -6.50 -12.00
CA VAL A 62 -15.31 -7.72 -11.23
C VAL A 62 -16.63 -7.61 -10.46
N GLY A 63 -16.92 -6.46 -9.85
CA GLY A 63 -18.18 -6.21 -9.16
C GLY A 63 -19.40 -6.35 -10.08
N LEU A 64 -19.30 -5.83 -11.31
CA LEU A 64 -20.35 -5.99 -12.32
C LEU A 64 -20.47 -7.44 -12.80
N ASP A 65 -19.38 -8.18 -12.91
CA ASP A 65 -19.41 -9.61 -13.24
C ASP A 65 -20.12 -10.43 -12.16
N ILE A 66 -19.84 -10.13 -10.89
CA ILE A 66 -20.49 -10.78 -9.75
C ILE A 66 -21.97 -10.42 -9.73
N LEU A 67 -22.31 -9.12 -9.87
CA LEU A 67 -23.68 -8.65 -9.92
C LEU A 67 -24.46 -9.33 -11.05
N HIS A 68 -23.86 -9.44 -12.24
CA HIS A 68 -24.47 -10.13 -13.36
C HIS A 68 -24.69 -11.62 -13.04
N ALA A 69 -23.72 -12.30 -12.44
CA ALA A 69 -23.81 -13.71 -12.08
C ALA A 69 -24.90 -14.01 -11.03
N ILE A 70 -25.13 -13.10 -10.08
CA ILE A 70 -26.14 -13.26 -9.03
C ILE A 70 -27.50 -12.65 -9.38
N SER A 71 -27.59 -11.87 -10.47
CA SER A 71 -28.78 -11.08 -10.80
C SER A 71 -30.08 -11.90 -10.88
N GLY A 72 -30.00 -13.15 -11.37
CA GLY A 72 -31.15 -14.06 -11.42
C GLY A 72 -31.64 -14.58 -10.06
N ASN A 73 -30.84 -14.43 -9.01
CA ASN A 73 -31.17 -14.85 -7.64
C ASN A 73 -31.55 -13.66 -6.73
N LEU A 74 -31.61 -12.44 -7.28
CA LEU A 74 -31.95 -11.25 -6.50
C LEU A 74 -33.46 -11.15 -6.27
N PRO A 75 -33.91 -10.68 -5.09
CA PRO A 75 -35.31 -10.32 -4.86
C PRO A 75 -35.81 -9.31 -5.90
N ALA A 76 -37.08 -9.41 -6.30
CA ALA A 76 -37.67 -8.55 -7.35
C ALA A 76 -37.50 -7.04 -7.08
N ALA A 77 -37.56 -6.63 -5.80
CA ALA A 77 -37.34 -5.25 -5.38
C ALA A 77 -35.95 -4.70 -5.79
N ILE A 78 -34.94 -5.57 -5.84
CA ILE A 78 -33.57 -5.22 -6.25
C ILE A 78 -33.42 -5.47 -7.75
N ALA A 79 -33.88 -6.61 -8.26
CA ALA A 79 -33.71 -7.02 -9.66
C ALA A 79 -34.26 -5.98 -10.66
N ASN A 80 -35.38 -5.31 -10.32
CA ASN A 80 -35.97 -4.27 -11.17
C ASN A 80 -35.12 -3.00 -11.31
N ASN A 81 -34.14 -2.79 -10.42
CA ASN A 81 -33.23 -1.65 -10.45
C ASN A 81 -31.85 -2.01 -11.02
N VAL A 82 -31.61 -3.28 -11.34
CA VAL A 82 -30.33 -3.75 -11.89
C VAL A 82 -30.34 -3.55 -13.41
N PRO A 83 -29.27 -2.97 -14.01
CA PRO A 83 -29.16 -2.85 -15.45
C PRO A 83 -29.30 -4.22 -16.14
N VAL A 84 -29.80 -4.21 -17.39
CA VAL A 84 -29.93 -5.45 -18.16
C VAL A 84 -28.58 -6.13 -18.37
N ALA A 85 -28.59 -7.46 -18.46
CA ALA A 85 -27.41 -8.32 -18.58
C ALA A 85 -26.38 -7.84 -19.62
N THR A 86 -26.87 -7.37 -20.76
CA THR A 86 -26.03 -6.87 -21.86
C THR A 86 -25.24 -5.62 -21.45
N ASP A 87 -25.87 -4.69 -20.73
CA ASP A 87 -25.23 -3.44 -20.31
C ASP A 87 -24.19 -3.70 -19.22
N LEU A 88 -24.49 -4.58 -18.26
CA LEU A 88 -23.52 -5.04 -17.25
C LEU A 88 -22.28 -5.67 -17.91
N THR A 89 -22.49 -6.53 -18.90
CA THR A 89 -21.41 -7.22 -19.62
C THR A 89 -20.52 -6.21 -20.38
N ARG A 90 -21.14 -5.26 -21.09
CA ARG A 90 -20.41 -4.22 -21.84
C ARG A 90 -19.65 -3.29 -20.92
N ALA A 91 -20.29 -2.80 -19.86
CA ALA A 91 -19.66 -1.93 -18.86
C ALA A 91 -18.47 -2.63 -18.20
N SER A 92 -18.63 -3.89 -17.77
CA SER A 92 -17.54 -4.70 -17.22
C SER A 92 -16.36 -4.82 -18.19
N TYR A 93 -16.62 -5.11 -19.46
CA TYR A 93 -15.57 -5.22 -20.48
C TYR A 93 -14.79 -3.91 -20.68
N PHE A 94 -15.46 -2.77 -20.77
CA PHE A 94 -14.79 -1.48 -20.95
C PHE A 94 -14.04 -1.04 -19.69
N LEU A 95 -14.60 -1.26 -18.51
CA LEU A 95 -13.91 -1.00 -17.24
C LEU A 95 -12.68 -1.87 -17.09
N LEU A 96 -12.77 -3.15 -17.43
CA LEU A 96 -11.63 -4.04 -17.43
C LEU A 96 -10.54 -3.54 -18.41
N SER A 97 -10.94 -3.10 -19.61
CA SER A 97 -10.03 -2.51 -20.59
C SER A 97 -9.29 -1.29 -20.01
N LEU A 98 -10.01 -0.38 -19.35
CA LEU A 98 -9.43 0.79 -18.68
C LEU A 98 -8.52 0.40 -17.51
N GLY A 99 -8.90 -0.62 -16.74
CA GLY A 99 -8.09 -1.15 -15.65
C GLY A 99 -6.76 -1.71 -16.13
N LEU A 100 -6.76 -2.49 -17.21
CA LEU A 100 -5.54 -3.00 -17.84
C LEU A 100 -4.69 -1.87 -18.42
N LEU A 101 -5.31 -0.90 -19.10
CA LEU A 101 -4.59 0.25 -19.65
C LEU A 101 -3.90 1.08 -18.55
N THR A 102 -4.61 1.33 -17.45
CA THR A 102 -4.08 2.09 -16.30
C THR A 102 -3.13 1.27 -15.41
N SER A 103 -3.08 -0.05 -15.57
CA SER A 103 -2.07 -0.90 -14.92
C SER A 103 -0.66 -0.62 -15.45
N ILE A 104 -0.53 -0.19 -16.72
CA ILE A 104 0.78 0.12 -17.33
C ILE A 104 1.53 1.21 -16.55
N PRO A 105 0.99 2.45 -16.36
CA PRO A 105 1.67 3.47 -15.56
C PRO A 105 1.82 3.05 -14.09
N ALA A 106 0.90 2.26 -13.52
CA ALA A 106 1.02 1.76 -12.14
C ALA A 106 2.25 0.85 -11.96
N VAL A 107 2.46 -0.10 -12.88
CA VAL A 107 3.63 -0.99 -12.86
C VAL A 107 4.93 -0.20 -13.08
N ILE A 108 4.97 0.68 -14.08
CA ILE A 108 6.15 1.50 -14.39
C ILE A 108 6.57 2.35 -13.17
N THR A 109 5.61 3.01 -12.54
CA THR A 109 5.88 3.84 -11.35
C THR A 109 6.32 2.99 -10.15
N GLY A 110 5.76 1.78 -9.98
CA GLY A 110 6.14 0.85 -8.91
C GLY A 110 7.57 0.34 -9.05
N VAL A 111 7.95 -0.07 -10.28
CA VAL A 111 9.33 -0.47 -10.59
C VAL A 111 10.30 0.68 -10.36
N GLY A 112 9.94 1.90 -10.75
CA GLY A 112 10.76 3.09 -10.51
C GLY A 112 11.00 3.37 -9.02
N GLU A 113 9.96 3.26 -8.19
CA GLU A 113 10.09 3.43 -6.73
C GLU A 113 10.88 2.29 -6.08
N ALA A 114 10.67 1.04 -6.51
CA ALA A 114 11.43 -0.11 -6.06
C ALA A 114 12.92 0.04 -6.38
N LYS A 115 13.26 0.41 -7.61
CA LYS A 115 14.65 0.66 -8.03
C LYS A 115 15.29 1.75 -7.19
N LYS A 116 14.61 2.89 -7.01
CA LYS A 116 15.11 4.00 -6.19
C LYS A 116 15.36 3.58 -4.73
N ALA A 117 14.49 2.75 -4.16
CA ALA A 117 14.66 2.23 -2.81
C ALA A 117 15.87 1.27 -2.72
N ILE A 118 16.05 0.40 -3.72
CA ILE A 118 17.19 -0.52 -3.82
C ILE A 118 18.49 0.27 -3.95
N ASP A 119 18.55 1.25 -4.87
CA ASP A 119 19.73 2.08 -5.11
C ASP A 119 20.13 2.85 -3.84
N LYS A 120 19.17 3.33 -3.05
CA LYS A 120 19.43 4.12 -1.84
C LYS A 120 19.80 3.27 -0.63
N GLN A 121 19.20 2.09 -0.47
CA GLN A 121 19.24 1.34 0.79
C GLN A 121 19.94 -0.02 0.68
N GLY A 122 20.20 -0.51 -0.53
CA GLY A 122 20.70 -1.86 -0.80
C GLY A 122 19.64 -2.95 -0.57
N LEU A 123 19.61 -3.95 -1.45
CA LEU A 123 18.65 -5.05 -1.44
C LEU A 123 18.86 -6.04 -0.27
N TYR A 124 20.11 -6.22 0.14
CA TYR A 124 20.52 -7.23 1.12
C TYR A 124 20.81 -6.60 2.49
N GLU A 125 20.62 -7.40 3.53
CA GLU A 125 21.10 -7.11 4.88
C GLU A 125 22.64 -7.06 4.92
N LYS A 126 23.21 -6.76 6.10
CA LYS A 126 24.67 -6.67 6.29
C LYS A 126 25.41 -7.97 5.94
N ASP A 127 24.71 -9.10 5.96
CA ASP A 127 25.24 -10.41 5.58
C ASP A 127 25.43 -10.60 4.07
N GLY A 128 24.93 -9.68 3.24
CA GLY A 128 25.01 -9.73 1.78
C GLY A 128 24.21 -10.87 1.13
N LYS A 129 23.45 -11.66 1.90
CA LYS A 129 22.73 -12.86 1.44
C LYS A 129 21.23 -12.78 1.69
N THR A 130 20.82 -12.15 2.79
CA THR A 130 19.40 -12.08 3.16
C THR A 130 18.76 -10.84 2.57
N ILE A 131 17.70 -11.00 1.77
CA ILE A 131 16.90 -9.88 1.25
C ILE A 131 16.16 -9.20 2.42
N LYS A 132 16.21 -7.87 2.50
CA LYS A 132 15.50 -7.12 3.55
C LYS A 132 14.00 -7.40 3.49
N GLN A 133 13.36 -7.50 4.65
CA GLN A 133 11.93 -7.85 4.76
C GLN A 133 11.02 -6.94 3.91
N LYS A 134 11.31 -5.64 3.85
CA LYS A 134 10.57 -4.68 3.00
C LYS A 134 10.63 -5.04 1.51
N PHE A 135 11.76 -5.53 1.01
CA PHE A 135 11.89 -5.90 -0.41
C PHE A 135 11.24 -7.25 -0.69
N LYS A 136 11.17 -8.16 0.28
CA LYS A 136 10.30 -9.35 0.17
C LYS A 136 8.83 -8.95 0.00
N GLY A 137 8.39 -7.95 0.78
CA GLY A 137 7.05 -7.37 0.63
C GLY A 137 6.81 -6.76 -0.75
N VAL A 138 7.78 -5.99 -1.28
CA VAL A 138 7.70 -5.40 -2.64
C VAL A 138 7.60 -6.49 -3.70
N ILE A 139 8.43 -7.53 -3.61
CA ILE A 139 8.40 -8.67 -4.54
C ILE A 139 7.06 -9.39 -4.47
N ALA A 140 6.57 -9.70 -3.26
CA ALA A 140 5.27 -10.33 -3.07
C ALA A 140 4.13 -9.49 -3.64
N HIS A 141 4.14 -8.18 -3.39
CA HIS A 141 3.16 -7.24 -3.94
C HIS A 141 3.19 -7.23 -5.47
N ALA A 142 4.38 -7.16 -6.08
CA ALA A 142 4.54 -7.17 -7.53
C ALA A 142 4.00 -8.48 -8.14
N ILE A 143 4.42 -9.64 -7.61
CA ILE A 143 3.99 -10.95 -8.11
C ILE A 143 2.46 -11.10 -8.04
N VAL A 144 1.85 -10.73 -6.91
CA VAL A 144 0.39 -10.82 -6.74
C VAL A 144 -0.34 -9.96 -7.78
N ASN A 145 0.10 -8.71 -7.99
CA ASN A 145 -0.53 -7.83 -8.98
C ASN A 145 -0.26 -8.29 -10.42
N ASP A 146 0.93 -8.80 -10.72
CA ASP A 146 1.26 -9.32 -12.05
C ASP A 146 0.37 -10.52 -12.41
N ILE A 147 0.13 -11.43 -11.46
CA ILE A 147 -0.83 -12.53 -11.64
C ILE A 147 -2.23 -11.98 -11.94
N VAL A 148 -2.71 -11.02 -11.14
CA VAL A 148 -4.03 -10.41 -11.38
C VAL A 148 -4.08 -9.78 -12.76
N ILE A 149 -3.11 -8.96 -13.14
CA ILE A 149 -3.08 -8.28 -14.45
C ILE A 149 -3.06 -9.30 -15.58
N LEU A 150 -2.23 -10.35 -15.51
CA LEU A 150 -2.12 -11.37 -16.54
C LEU A 150 -3.42 -12.17 -16.71
N VAL A 151 -4.03 -12.63 -15.60
CA VAL A 151 -5.29 -13.36 -15.65
C VAL A 151 -6.43 -12.45 -16.12
N MET A 152 -6.48 -11.20 -15.65
CA MET A 152 -7.48 -10.23 -16.09
C MET A 152 -7.30 -9.82 -17.56
N ALA A 153 -6.07 -9.79 -18.07
CA ALA A 153 -5.78 -9.62 -19.49
C ALA A 153 -6.24 -10.81 -20.33
N TYR A 154 -6.04 -12.04 -19.84
CA TYR A 154 -6.58 -13.23 -20.48
C TYR A 154 -8.12 -13.21 -20.49
N VAL A 155 -8.74 -12.83 -19.37
CA VAL A 155 -10.20 -12.65 -19.27
C VAL A 155 -10.69 -11.62 -20.28
N TRP A 156 -10.06 -10.46 -20.35
CA TRP A 156 -10.37 -9.43 -21.34
C TRP A 156 -10.25 -9.96 -22.79
N TYR A 157 -9.15 -10.67 -23.09
CA TYR A 157 -8.91 -11.25 -24.40
C TYR A 157 -9.98 -12.28 -24.78
N ALA A 158 -10.36 -13.18 -23.87
CA ALA A 158 -11.41 -14.17 -24.09
C ALA A 158 -12.79 -13.53 -24.32
N ARG A 159 -13.03 -12.35 -23.73
CA ARG A 159 -14.28 -11.58 -23.89
C ARG A 159 -14.36 -10.78 -25.19
N ARG A 160 -13.23 -10.49 -25.84
CA ARG A 160 -13.18 -9.56 -26.99
C ARG A 160 -14.14 -9.92 -28.12
N SER A 161 -14.30 -11.22 -28.43
CA SER A 161 -15.18 -11.72 -29.49
C SER A 161 -16.65 -11.85 -29.05
N ALA A 162 -16.89 -11.76 -27.75
CA ALA A 162 -18.21 -11.80 -27.15
C ALA A 162 -18.67 -10.44 -26.62
N ALA A 163 -17.90 -9.35 -26.83
CA ALA A 163 -18.28 -8.00 -26.39
C ALA A 163 -19.62 -7.50 -26.99
N THR A 164 -20.05 -8.07 -28.11
CA THR A 164 -21.34 -7.80 -28.76
C THR A 164 -22.45 -8.81 -28.40
N LYS A 165 -22.13 -9.86 -27.65
CA LYS A 165 -23.04 -10.93 -27.22
C LYS A 165 -23.12 -10.96 -25.68
N THR A 166 -24.18 -11.54 -25.12
CA THR A 166 -24.24 -11.75 -23.66
C THR A 166 -23.21 -12.80 -23.24
N LEU A 167 -22.41 -12.49 -22.21
CA LEU A 167 -21.42 -13.41 -21.61
C LEU A 167 -21.97 -14.13 -20.37
N ALA A 168 -23.29 -14.25 -20.28
CA ALA A 168 -23.95 -14.82 -19.12
C ALA A 168 -23.35 -16.19 -18.71
N GLY A 169 -22.88 -16.25 -17.46
CA GLY A 169 -22.64 -17.48 -16.70
C GLY A 169 -21.23 -18.07 -16.70
N LYS A 170 -20.32 -17.74 -17.61
CA LYS A 170 -19.06 -18.53 -17.75
C LYS A 170 -17.83 -17.99 -17.05
N MET A 171 -17.83 -16.73 -16.61
CA MET A 171 -16.59 -16.04 -16.19
C MET A 171 -16.63 -15.45 -14.76
N GLY A 172 -17.76 -15.55 -14.05
CA GLY A 172 -17.97 -14.86 -12.77
C GLY A 172 -17.04 -15.33 -11.64
N LEU A 173 -16.78 -16.63 -11.53
CA LEU A 173 -15.96 -17.19 -10.45
C LEU A 173 -14.47 -16.82 -10.60
N GLY A 174 -13.94 -16.88 -11.82
CA GLY A 174 -12.56 -16.49 -12.12
C GLY A 174 -12.32 -15.00 -11.85
N SER A 175 -13.24 -14.14 -12.29
CA SER A 175 -13.21 -12.71 -11.98
C SER A 175 -13.27 -12.44 -10.47
N ALA A 176 -14.16 -13.12 -9.74
CA ALA A 176 -14.30 -12.93 -8.29
C ALA A 176 -13.03 -13.33 -7.52
N LEU A 177 -12.40 -14.45 -7.87
CA LEU A 177 -11.14 -14.87 -7.27
C LEU A 177 -10.03 -13.84 -7.53
N MET A 178 -9.93 -13.30 -8.74
CA MET A 178 -8.97 -12.24 -9.06
C MET A 178 -9.27 -10.93 -8.34
N GLY A 179 -10.55 -10.60 -8.13
CA GLY A 179 -10.95 -9.47 -7.28
C GLY A 179 -10.47 -9.64 -5.83
N GLY A 180 -10.63 -10.83 -5.26
CA GLY A 180 -10.09 -11.15 -3.93
C GLY A 180 -8.57 -11.05 -3.87
N LEU A 181 -7.87 -11.57 -4.89
CA LEU A 181 -6.42 -11.50 -4.99
C LEU A 181 -5.93 -10.04 -5.15
N GLN A 182 -6.67 -9.20 -5.87
CA GLN A 182 -6.39 -7.76 -6.00
C GLN A 182 -6.48 -7.04 -4.65
N LEU A 183 -7.50 -7.33 -3.84
CA LEU A 183 -7.64 -6.78 -2.49
C LEU A 183 -6.50 -7.24 -1.57
N PHE A 184 -6.10 -8.51 -1.69
CA PHE A 184 -4.92 -9.02 -0.98
C PHE A 184 -3.63 -8.29 -1.40
N GLY A 185 -3.42 -8.08 -2.69
CA GLY A 185 -2.31 -7.28 -3.22
C GLY A 185 -2.32 -5.85 -2.68
N ALA A 186 -3.48 -5.21 -2.65
CA ALA A 186 -3.66 -3.87 -2.08
C ALA A 186 -3.32 -3.81 -0.58
N ASN A 187 -3.69 -4.84 0.19
CA ASN A 187 -3.31 -4.94 1.60
C ASN A 187 -1.78 -5.01 1.79
N ILE A 188 -1.07 -5.77 0.95
CA ILE A 188 0.41 -5.78 0.97
C ILE A 188 0.96 -4.38 0.64
N GLY A 189 0.40 -3.70 -0.37
CA GLY A 189 0.79 -2.33 -0.74
C GLY A 189 0.57 -1.32 0.39
N GLY A 190 -0.55 -1.44 1.11
CA GLY A 190 -0.82 -0.68 2.33
C GLY A 190 0.24 -0.92 3.40
N SER A 191 0.56 -2.19 3.69
CA SER A 191 1.64 -2.53 4.63
C SER A 191 2.99 -1.99 4.18
N LEU A 192 3.31 -2.00 2.88
CA LEU A 192 4.54 -1.41 2.35
C LEU A 192 4.62 0.10 2.62
N THR A 193 3.49 0.77 2.49
CA THR A 193 3.37 2.21 2.72
C THR A 193 3.49 2.56 4.20
N TYR A 194 2.69 1.93 5.06
CA TYR A 194 2.61 2.27 6.48
C TYR A 194 3.79 1.74 7.29
N ASN A 195 4.28 0.52 7.02
CA ASN A 195 5.34 -0.10 7.83
C ASN A 195 6.75 0.19 7.30
N TYR A 196 6.89 0.46 5.99
CA TYR A 196 8.21 0.61 5.36
C TYR A 196 8.39 1.94 4.62
N GLY A 197 7.37 2.79 4.55
CA GLY A 197 7.46 4.12 3.94
C GLY A 197 7.58 4.11 2.43
N PHE A 198 7.24 3.02 1.74
CA PHE A 198 7.09 3.03 0.29
C PHE A 198 5.97 4.00 -0.10
N GLY A 199 6.10 4.71 -1.23
CA GLY A 199 5.06 5.66 -1.61
C GLY A 199 4.90 6.90 -0.71
N MET A 200 5.75 7.05 0.31
CA MET A 200 5.92 8.30 1.04
C MET A 200 7.20 8.95 0.51
N ALA A 201 7.34 10.28 0.53
CA ALA A 201 8.60 10.90 0.15
C ALA A 201 9.72 10.26 0.98
N ILE A 202 10.58 9.45 0.35
CA ILE A 202 11.67 8.65 0.95
C ILE A 202 12.76 9.56 1.63
N GLY A 203 12.42 10.80 1.97
CA GLY A 203 13.30 11.87 2.44
C GLY A 203 12.86 12.65 3.68
N SER A 204 11.70 12.43 4.32
CA SER A 204 11.40 13.09 5.61
C SER A 204 11.33 12.09 6.77
N GLY A 205 12.50 11.75 7.32
CA GLY A 205 12.65 11.26 8.69
C GLY A 205 11.65 10.21 9.15
N GLY A 206 11.77 8.97 8.66
CA GLY A 206 11.18 7.83 9.34
C GLY A 206 11.81 7.70 10.72
N LYS A 207 11.16 8.23 11.75
CA LYS A 207 11.35 7.75 13.12
C LYS A 207 11.06 6.25 13.06
N LYS A 208 12.09 5.45 13.33
CA LYS A 208 11.94 4.02 13.56
C LYS A 208 10.86 3.86 14.64
N ALA A 209 9.81 3.09 14.35
CA ALA A 209 9.10 2.43 15.42
C ALA A 209 10.13 1.49 16.07
N GLN A 210 10.57 1.86 17.27
CA GLN A 210 11.29 0.97 18.19
C GLN A 210 10.31 -0.07 18.73
#